data_AF-H0UPR2-F1
#
_entry.id   AF-H0UPR2-F1
#
_cell.length_a   1.000
_cell.length_b   1.000
_cell.length_c   1.000
_cell.angle_alpha   90.00
_cell.angle_beta   90.00
_cell.angle_gamma   90.00
#
_symmetry.space_group_name_H-M   'P 1'
#
loop_
_entity.id
_entity.type
_entity.pdbx_description
1 polymer ?
#
loop_
_entity_poly.entity_id
_entity_poly.type
_entity_poly.pdbx_seq_one_letter_code
_entity_poly.pdbx_strand_id
1 'polypeptide(L)'
;MMRLEDMVDRARTMDMEDPLKVFRELFLIPQDVIYMDGNSLGLPPRESVEGVMRVLKEWENLGVDGWLKGEIPWFTMPEEMGRRMAP
;
A
#
# COMPACT_ATOMS: atom_id res chain seq x y z
N MET A 1 -17.55 17.79 -30.95
CA MET A 1 -17.46 17.35 -29.55
C MET A 1 -17.28 15.84 -29.57
N MET A 2 -16.37 15.27 -28.77
CA MET A 2 -16.18 13.82 -28.70
C MET A 2 -17.40 13.18 -28.02
N ARG A 3 -17.89 12.04 -28.49
CA ARG A 3 -19.01 11.34 -27.83
C ARG A 3 -18.49 10.62 -26.59
N LEU A 4 -19.39 10.35 -25.64
CA LEU A 4 -19.05 9.64 -24.41
C LEU A 4 -18.43 8.26 -24.70
N GLU A 5 -18.97 7.54 -25.67
CA GLU A 5 -18.47 6.24 -26.13
C GLU A 5 -17.01 6.33 -26.58
N ASP A 6 -16.70 7.32 -27.42
CA ASP A 6 -15.34 7.56 -27.91
C ASP A 6 -14.37 7.91 -26.75
N MET A 7 -14.85 8.60 -25.70
CA MET A 7 -14.05 8.91 -24.50
C MET A 7 -13.79 7.68 -23.63
N VAL A 8 -14.80 6.81 -23.47
CA VAL A 8 -14.67 5.56 -22.69
C VAL A 8 -13.67 4.61 -23.35
N ASP A 9 -13.73 4.45 -24.67
CA ASP A 9 -12.80 3.58 -25.38
C ASP A 9 -11.37 4.10 -25.30
N ARG A 10 -11.18 5.43 -25.40
CA ARG A 10 -9.88 6.05 -25.20
C ARG A 10 -9.33 5.79 -23.79
N ALA A 11 -10.15 5.92 -22.74
CA ALA A 11 -9.73 5.64 -21.37
C ALA A 11 -9.29 4.18 -21.19
N ARG A 12 -10.06 3.22 -21.73
CA ARG A 12 -9.71 1.79 -21.69
C ARG A 12 -8.38 1.49 -22.36
N THR A 13 -8.10 2.09 -23.52
CA THR A 13 -6.80 1.94 -24.19
C THR A 13 -5.66 2.45 -23.31
N MET A 14 -5.84 3.62 -22.69
CA MET A 14 -4.83 4.18 -21.77
C MET A 14 -4.61 3.28 -20.55
N ASP A 15 -5.66 2.70 -19.97
CA ASP A 15 -5.53 1.74 -18.86
C ASP A 15 -4.80 0.45 -19.28
N MET A 16 -5.04 -0.04 -20.50
CA MET A 16 -4.37 -1.23 -21.02
C MET A 16 -2.87 -1.01 -21.25
N GLU A 17 -2.51 0.17 -21.75
CA GLU A 17 -1.15 0.57 -22.11
C GLU A 17 -0.34 1.11 -20.92
N ASP A 18 -0.96 1.38 -19.78
CA ASP A 18 -0.28 1.88 -18.59
C ASP A 18 0.75 0.87 -18.03
N PRO A 19 2.07 1.16 -18.08
CA PRO A 19 3.09 0.27 -17.52
C PRO A 19 3.01 0.16 -15.99
N LEU A 20 2.29 1.06 -15.32
CA LEU A 20 2.14 1.10 -13.87
C LEU A 20 0.86 0.40 -13.37
N LYS A 21 0.00 -0.12 -14.26
CA LYS A 21 -1.29 -0.72 -13.88
C LYS A 21 -1.17 -1.83 -12.84
N VAL A 22 -0.05 -2.56 -12.83
CA VAL A 22 0.22 -3.64 -11.87
C VAL A 22 0.28 -3.13 -10.42
N PHE A 23 0.70 -1.89 -10.19
CA PHE A 23 0.75 -1.32 -8.84
C PHE A 23 -0.63 -1.14 -8.23
N ARG A 24 -1.69 -1.05 -9.04
CA ARG A 24 -3.08 -1.00 -8.56
C ARG A 24 -3.42 -2.20 -7.68
N GLU A 25 -2.87 -3.38 -8.00
CA GLU A 25 -3.12 -4.62 -7.27
C GLU A 25 -2.55 -4.63 -5.85
N LEU A 26 -1.54 -3.77 -5.58
CA LEU A 26 -0.92 -3.65 -4.27
C LEU A 26 -1.80 -2.94 -3.24
N PHE A 27 -2.89 -2.28 -3.64
CA PHE A 27 -3.75 -1.50 -2.76
C PHE A 27 -5.07 -2.18 -2.46
N LEU A 28 -5.60 -1.93 -1.26
CA LEU A 28 -6.98 -2.30 -0.90
C LEU A 28 -7.94 -1.21 -1.38
N ILE A 29 -8.46 -1.39 -2.59
CA ILE A 29 -9.40 -0.45 -3.22
C ILE A 29 -10.85 -0.86 -2.88
N PRO A 30 -11.67 0.03 -2.28
CA PRO A 30 -13.08 -0.25 -2.04
C PRO A 30 -13.85 -0.56 -3.34
N GLN A 31 -14.77 -1.51 -3.28
CA GLN A 31 -15.65 -1.82 -4.41
C GLN A 31 -16.61 -0.65 -4.66
N ASP A 32 -16.93 -0.42 -5.94
CA ASP A 32 -17.91 0.58 -6.39
C ASP A 32 -17.63 2.03 -5.96
N VAL A 33 -16.37 2.35 -5.65
CA VAL A 33 -15.93 3.71 -5.28
C VAL A 33 -14.83 4.19 -6.23
N ILE A 34 -14.98 5.42 -6.73
CA ILE A 34 -13.91 6.14 -7.40
C ILE A 34 -13.18 6.99 -6.35
N TYR A 35 -12.06 6.47 -5.84
CA TYR A 35 -11.32 7.11 -4.76
C TYR A 35 -10.35 8.18 -5.32
N MET A 36 -10.75 9.46 -5.23
CA MET A 36 -9.97 10.60 -5.73
C MET A 36 -9.40 11.52 -4.64
N ASP A 37 -9.34 11.08 -3.38
CA ASP A 37 -8.82 11.86 -2.25
C ASP A 37 -7.53 11.26 -1.63
N GLY A 38 -6.77 10.53 -2.46
CA GLY A 38 -5.50 9.90 -2.06
C GLY A 38 -4.41 10.88 -1.64
N ASN A 39 -4.56 12.16 -1.99
CA ASN A 39 -3.69 13.25 -1.54
C ASN A 39 -3.88 13.59 -0.05
N SER A 40 -5.06 13.32 0.51
CA SER A 40 -5.33 13.53 1.94
C SER A 40 -4.99 12.27 2.73
N LEU A 41 -5.53 11.12 2.31
CA LEU A 41 -5.25 9.83 2.92
C LEU A 41 -5.05 8.78 1.83
N GLY A 42 -3.84 8.22 1.74
CA GLY A 42 -3.56 7.14 0.79
C GLY A 42 -4.34 5.87 1.13
N LEU A 43 -4.80 5.14 0.10
CA LEU A 43 -5.30 3.78 0.31
C LEU A 43 -4.21 2.91 0.92
N PRO A 44 -4.55 1.98 1.83
CA PRO A 44 -3.53 1.13 2.44
C PRO A 44 -2.97 0.14 1.42
N PRO A 45 -1.64 0.04 1.28
CA PRO A 45 -1.01 -1.09 0.61
C PRO A 45 -1.30 -2.40 1.37
N ARG A 46 -1.45 -3.52 0.67
CA ARG A 46 -1.67 -4.85 1.26
C ARG A 46 -0.57 -5.22 2.26
N GLU A 47 0.68 -5.00 1.88
CA GLU A 47 1.85 -5.27 2.74
C GLU A 47 1.84 -4.46 4.03
N SER A 48 1.27 -3.25 4.03
CA SER A 48 1.18 -2.42 5.24
C SER A 48 0.23 -3.06 6.28
N VAL A 49 -0.88 -3.63 5.80
CA VAL A 49 -1.84 -4.35 6.66
C VAL A 49 -1.19 -5.61 7.21
N GLU A 50 -0.51 -6.38 6.36
CA GLU A 50 0.24 -7.58 6.78
C GLU A 50 1.31 -7.25 7.83
N GLY A 51 2.05 -6.15 7.64
CA GLY A 51 3.07 -5.69 8.58
C GLY A 51 2.50 -5.33 9.95
N VAL A 52 1.35 -4.63 10.00
CA VAL A 52 0.66 -4.33 11.26
C VAL A 52 0.20 -5.61 11.94
N MET A 53 -0.42 -6.54 11.20
CA MET A 53 -0.89 -7.82 11.75
C MET A 53 0.26 -8.68 12.28
N ARG A 54 1.42 -8.68 11.60
CA ARG A 54 2.63 -9.34 12.07
C ARG A 54 3.07 -8.77 13.43
N VAL A 55 3.22 -7.46 13.54
CA VAL A 55 3.69 -6.81 14.79
C VAL A 55 2.71 -7.06 15.94
N LEU A 56 1.40 -7.03 15.68
CA LEU A 56 0.39 -7.40 16.68
C LEU A 56 0.57 -8.85 17.16
N LYS A 57 0.82 -9.78 16.25
CA LYS A 57 1.04 -11.20 16.61
C LYS A 57 2.35 -11.42 17.35
N GLU A 58 3.42 -10.72 16.96
CA GLU A 58 4.68 -10.71 17.69
C GLU A 58 4.48 -10.20 19.11
N TRP A 59 3.72 -9.13 19.30
CA TRP A 59 3.46 -8.58 20.62
C TRP A 59 2.70 -9.56 21.51
N GLU A 60 1.65 -10.21 20.99
CA GLU A 60 0.92 -11.26 21.69
C GLU A 60 1.84 -12.40 22.17
N ASN A 61 2.78 -12.83 21.31
CA ASN A 61 3.62 -14.00 21.57
C ASN A 61 4.89 -13.70 22.38
N LEU A 62 5.51 -12.53 22.16
CA LEU A 62 6.85 -12.19 22.67
C LEU A 62 6.80 -11.16 23.80
N GLY A 63 5.75 -10.34 23.90
CA GLY A 63 5.70 -9.24 24.86
C GLY A 63 6.91 -8.31 24.71
N VAL A 64 7.61 -8.04 25.82
CA VAL A 64 8.80 -7.17 25.84
C VAL A 64 9.96 -7.73 25.01
N ASP A 65 10.03 -9.05 24.81
CA ASP A 65 11.12 -9.63 24.04
C ASP A 65 11.07 -9.24 22.55
N GLY A 66 9.92 -8.77 22.05
CA GLY A 66 9.75 -8.33 20.67
C GLY A 66 10.70 -7.18 20.27
N TRP A 67 11.16 -6.38 21.25
CA TRP A 67 12.17 -5.35 21.01
C TRP A 67 13.40 -5.87 20.28
N LEU A 68 13.85 -7.08 20.61
CA LEU A 68 15.06 -7.70 20.05
C LEU A 68 14.76 -8.99 19.27
N LYS A 69 13.62 -9.64 19.50
CA LYS A 69 13.25 -10.95 18.94
C LYS A 69 12.09 -10.93 17.95
N GLY A 70 11.51 -9.77 17.63
CA GLY A 70 10.58 -9.66 16.51
C GLY A 70 11.25 -10.09 15.19
N GLU A 71 10.47 -10.52 14.20
CA GLU A 71 11.00 -10.91 12.88
C GLU A 71 11.81 -9.76 12.27
N ILE A 72 11.28 -8.54 12.45
CA ILE A 72 12.04 -7.30 12.35
C ILE A 72 12.13 -6.74 13.77
N PRO A 73 13.31 -6.75 14.42
CA PRO A 73 13.46 -6.23 15.78
C PRO A 73 12.93 -4.80 15.89
N TRP A 74 11.99 -4.58 16.82
CA TRP A 74 11.33 -3.27 16.94
C TRP A 74 12.31 -2.16 17.30
N PHE A 75 13.44 -2.52 17.94
CA PHE A 75 14.49 -1.59 18.32
C PHE A 75 15.14 -0.92 17.10
N THR A 76 15.46 -1.67 16.04
CA THR A 76 16.15 -1.14 14.84
C THR A 76 15.20 -0.74 13.72
N MET A 77 13.93 -1.13 13.79
CA MET A 77 12.94 -0.89 12.76
C MET A 77 12.83 0.59 12.33
N PRO A 78 12.77 1.59 13.24
CA PRO A 78 12.64 3.00 12.83
C PRO A 78 13.89 3.51 12.09
N GLU A 79 15.08 3.11 12.52
CA GLU A 79 16.34 3.52 11.89
C GLU A 79 16.48 2.93 10.49
N GLU A 80 16.16 1.64 10.34
CA GLU A 80 16.19 0.96 9.04
C GLU A 80 15.15 1.54 8.08
N MET A 81 13.96 1.89 8.58
CA MET A 81 12.95 2.57 7.76
C MET A 81 13.45 3.96 7.31
N GLY A 82 14.03 4.74 8.22
CA GLY A 82 14.63 6.03 7.90
C GLY A 82 15.71 5.91 6.82
N ARG A 83 16.57 4.89 6.92
CA ARG A 83 17.62 4.60 5.94
C ARG A 83 17.05 4.28 4.54
N ARG A 84 15.94 3.54 4.46
CA ARG A 84 15.28 3.21 3.18
C ARG A 84 14.56 4.40 2.55
N MET A 85 14.16 5.38 3.35
CA MET A 85 13.50 6.61 2.90
C MET A 85 14.48 7.74 2.58
N ALA A 86 15.76 7.60 2.96
CA ALA A 86 16.78 8.58 2.67
C ALA A 86 17.10 8.61 1.15
N PRO A 87 17.41 9.78 0.56
CA PRO A 87 17.77 9.93 -0.85
C PRO A 87 19.02 9.15 -1.27
#